data_AF-A0A317XM58-F1
#
_entry.id   AF-A0A317XM58-F1
#
_cell.length_a   1.000
_cell.length_b   1.000
_cell.length_c   1.000
_cell.angle_alpha   90.00
_cell.angle_beta   90.00
_cell.angle_gamma   90.00
#
_symmetry.space_group_name_H-M   'P 1'
#
loop_
_entity.id
_entity.type
_entity.pdbx_description
1 polymer ?
#
loop_
_entity_poly.entity_id
_entity_poly.type
_entity_poly.pdbx_seq_one_letter_code
_entity_poly.pdbx_strand_id
1 'polypeptide(L)'
;MATRSPAASPIKPRRLPLGLMPYHVVFIAGLSSIVLLGTVYSVVYGTHLSNVGYAEFPASDLGQTIPAPGPGAPGGLGEALPPIPPTILQPNHALNYWANRKNIVNQIFVKKAWLWTTGVWLLQLFYLRMSPVQSLEQKKSDDPTKSSASTSNGTKLEAQARAVAAEQATITSPVSVSVLRYIFSTLIWLLFANWFFGPPLSERLLTATGAICVPSTDPLSPIEALYCQNRSPLSSSTHPALFPASGLGKSTARAIWKGGHDISGHTFLMVLSSLFLLEDLAPYIPRFLGLANGNGILQSIFPQSSWSSQPNTFVGPNAPKAKAAVLATLGLVALWSWMLLNTAIYFHTPQEKVSGLFVGLAAWFCLPRGG
;
A
#
# COMPACT_ATOMS: atom_id res chain seq x y z
N MET A 1 -26.83 51.43 -22.96
CA MET A 1 -25.40 51.08 -23.12
C MET A 1 -25.08 50.00 -22.10
N ALA A 2 -25.31 48.73 -22.45
CA ALA A 2 -25.09 47.60 -21.55
C ALA A 2 -23.65 47.11 -21.73
N THR A 3 -22.85 47.26 -20.68
CA THR A 3 -21.45 46.82 -20.63
C THR A 3 -21.39 45.29 -20.62
N ARG A 4 -20.93 44.70 -21.73
CA ARG A 4 -20.52 43.28 -21.77
C ARG A 4 -19.28 43.13 -20.89
N SER A 5 -19.40 42.38 -19.79
CA SER A 5 -18.23 41.90 -19.04
C SER A 5 -17.31 41.10 -19.97
N PRO A 6 -15.98 41.32 -19.94
CA PRO A 6 -15.05 40.53 -20.73
C PRO A 6 -15.06 39.08 -20.25
N ALA A 7 -15.23 38.15 -21.19
CA ALA A 7 -15.12 36.72 -20.93
C ALA A 7 -13.73 36.42 -20.35
N ALA A 8 -13.69 35.89 -19.13
CA ALA A 8 -12.46 35.41 -18.52
C ALA A 8 -11.83 34.35 -19.44
N SER A 9 -10.62 34.61 -19.89
CA SER A 9 -9.80 33.65 -20.63
C SER A 9 -9.67 32.34 -19.84
N PRO A 10 -9.81 31.16 -20.47
CA PRO A 10 -9.68 29.89 -19.77
C PRO A 10 -8.25 29.75 -19.24
N ILE A 11 -8.11 29.75 -17.91
CA ILE A 11 -6.83 29.55 -17.23
C ILE A 11 -6.30 28.18 -17.63
N LYS A 12 -5.20 28.16 -18.41
CA LYS A 12 -4.51 26.92 -18.80
C LYS A 12 -4.11 26.17 -17.52
N PRO A 13 -4.46 24.88 -17.35
CA PRO A 13 -4.12 24.15 -16.14
C PRO A 13 -2.60 24.10 -15.97
N ARG A 14 -2.11 24.56 -14.83
CA ARG A 14 -0.68 24.56 -14.48
C ARG A 14 -0.23 23.13 -14.19
N ARG A 15 0.10 22.38 -15.24
CA ARG A 15 0.69 21.04 -15.13
C ARG A 15 2.12 21.19 -14.60
N LEU A 16 2.45 20.44 -13.54
CA LEU A 16 3.81 20.32 -13.02
C LEU A 16 4.66 19.50 -14.02
N PRO A 17 6.02 19.54 -13.90
CA PRO A 17 6.88 18.62 -14.64
C PRO A 17 6.38 17.17 -14.54
N LEU A 18 6.57 16.38 -15.60
CA LEU A 18 6.06 15.01 -15.76
C LEU A 18 4.52 14.89 -15.85
N GLY A 19 3.80 16.01 -16.06
CA GLY A 19 2.35 15.99 -16.25
C GLY A 19 1.56 15.80 -14.95
N LEU A 20 2.19 16.00 -13.79
CA LEU A 20 1.58 15.87 -12.48
C LEU A 20 0.63 17.04 -12.18
N MET A 21 -0.52 16.71 -11.60
CA MET A 21 -1.42 17.63 -10.91
C MET A 21 -1.01 17.85 -9.44
N PRO A 22 -1.43 18.96 -8.79
CA PRO A 22 -1.03 19.28 -7.41
C PRO A 22 -1.43 18.21 -6.37
N TYR A 23 -2.61 17.61 -6.51
CA TYR A 23 -3.06 16.53 -5.61
C TYR A 23 -2.12 15.31 -5.61
N HIS A 24 -1.42 15.02 -6.72
CA HIS A 24 -0.44 13.95 -6.73
C HIS A 24 0.72 14.23 -5.78
N VAL A 25 1.19 15.48 -5.74
CA VAL A 25 2.26 15.88 -4.82
C VAL A 25 1.81 15.68 -3.39
N VAL A 26 0.56 16.02 -3.07
CA VAL A 26 -0.02 15.80 -1.74
C VAL A 26 -0.07 14.30 -1.40
N PHE A 27 -0.51 13.44 -2.32
CA PHE A 27 -0.56 12.00 -2.09
C PHE A 27 0.83 11.39 -1.87
N ILE A 28 1.80 11.74 -2.73
CA ILE A 28 3.19 11.28 -2.63
C ILE A 28 3.81 11.77 -1.32
N ALA A 29 3.68 13.06 -1.00
CA ALA A 29 4.24 13.66 0.21
C ALA A 29 3.60 13.06 1.47
N GLY A 30 2.29 12.83 1.47
CA GLY A 30 1.57 12.20 2.57
C GLY A 30 2.10 10.80 2.87
N LEU A 31 2.14 9.91 1.88
CA LEU A 31 2.63 8.54 2.08
C LEU A 31 4.13 8.49 2.37
N SER A 32 4.93 9.34 1.71
CA SER A 32 6.38 9.42 1.96
C SER A 32 6.67 9.91 3.38
N SER A 33 5.94 10.92 3.86
CA SER A 33 6.12 11.42 5.24
C SER A 33 5.78 10.36 6.29
N ILE A 34 4.77 9.52 6.07
CA ILE A 34 4.47 8.38 6.95
C ILE A 34 5.68 7.44 7.07
N VAL A 35 6.28 7.07 5.94
CA VAL A 35 7.45 6.17 5.94
C VAL A 35 8.65 6.84 6.58
N LEU A 36 8.93 8.10 6.25
CA LEU A 36 10.08 8.84 6.78
C LEU A 36 9.96 9.06 8.29
N LEU A 37 8.83 9.60 8.76
CA LEU A 37 8.61 9.86 10.18
C LEU A 37 8.58 8.55 10.98
N GLY A 38 7.91 7.52 10.46
CA GLY A 38 7.91 6.20 11.10
C GLY A 38 9.30 5.57 11.15
N THR A 39 10.12 5.75 10.11
CA THR A 39 11.51 5.27 10.07
C THR A 39 12.39 6.04 11.05
N VAL A 40 12.28 7.37 11.11
CA VAL A 40 13.00 8.19 12.09
C VAL A 40 12.64 7.74 13.51
N TYR A 41 11.35 7.60 13.82
CA TYR A 41 10.91 7.05 15.09
C TYR A 41 11.52 5.67 15.36
N SER A 42 11.47 4.78 14.38
CA SER A 42 12.00 3.42 14.48
C SER A 42 13.49 3.36 14.78
N VAL A 43 14.28 4.28 14.22
CA VAL A 43 15.72 4.41 14.46
C VAL A 43 15.99 4.99 15.85
N VAL A 44 15.30 6.08 16.21
CA VAL A 44 15.46 6.77 17.51
C VAL A 44 15.15 5.85 18.68
N TYR A 45 14.08 5.04 18.57
CA TYR A 45 13.62 4.16 19.64
C TYR A 45 14.03 2.70 19.46
N GLY A 46 14.78 2.35 18.41
CA GLY A 46 15.23 0.99 18.14
C GLY A 46 14.11 -0.04 17.90
N THR A 47 12.87 0.38 17.62
CA THR A 47 11.70 -0.52 17.58
C THR A 47 11.72 -1.53 16.43
N HIS A 48 12.52 -1.29 15.38
CA HIS A 48 12.74 -2.27 14.32
C HIS A 48 13.61 -3.46 14.77
N LEU A 49 14.51 -3.25 15.74
CA LEU A 49 15.46 -4.27 16.19
C LEU A 49 14.73 -5.47 16.82
N SER A 50 13.59 -5.24 17.49
CA SER A 50 12.82 -6.32 18.10
C SER A 50 12.26 -7.31 17.08
N ASN A 51 11.94 -6.90 15.85
CA ASN A 51 11.38 -7.78 14.83
C ASN A 51 12.39 -8.19 13.74
N VAL A 52 13.48 -7.43 13.57
CA VAL A 52 14.63 -7.80 12.71
C VAL A 52 15.54 -8.79 13.46
N GLY A 53 15.74 -8.61 14.77
CA GLY A 53 16.61 -9.44 15.61
C GLY A 53 16.14 -10.89 15.82
N TYR A 54 14.85 -11.20 15.64
CA TYR A 54 14.38 -12.59 15.58
C TYR A 54 14.89 -13.33 14.34
N ALA A 55 15.35 -12.61 13.32
CA ALA A 55 16.17 -13.21 12.27
C ALA A 55 17.60 -13.40 12.79
N GLU A 56 18.25 -12.38 13.35
CA GLU A 56 19.69 -12.43 13.66
C GLU A 56 20.10 -13.38 14.80
N PHE A 57 19.31 -13.56 15.86
CA PHE A 57 19.67 -14.44 16.98
C PHE A 57 18.50 -15.35 17.40
N PRO A 58 18.55 -16.66 17.15
CA PRO A 58 17.67 -17.57 17.87
C PRO A 58 18.02 -17.47 19.37
N ALA A 59 17.00 -17.33 20.21
CA ALA A 59 17.08 -17.16 21.67
C ALA A 59 17.69 -18.37 22.42
N SER A 60 18.44 -19.23 21.73
CA SER A 60 19.12 -20.41 22.28
C SER A 60 20.53 -20.11 22.79
N ASP A 61 21.13 -18.95 22.49
CA ASP A 61 22.56 -18.71 22.76
C ASP A 61 22.87 -17.84 23.99
N LEU A 62 21.86 -17.42 24.77
CA LEU A 62 22.07 -16.72 26.05
C LEU A 62 22.17 -17.68 27.25
N GLY A 63 22.23 -18.99 27.01
CA GLY A 63 22.26 -20.01 28.06
C GLY A 63 23.60 -20.71 28.28
N GLN A 64 24.61 -20.58 27.39
CA GLN A 64 25.79 -21.43 27.44
C GLN A 64 27.10 -20.74 27.01
N THR A 65 27.47 -19.62 27.62
CA THR A 65 28.88 -19.21 27.66
C THR A 65 29.23 -18.57 28.99
N ILE A 66 29.29 -19.40 30.04
CA ILE A 66 30.24 -19.17 31.14
C ILE A 66 31.24 -20.32 31.06
N PRO A 67 32.48 -20.11 30.58
CA PRO A 67 33.53 -21.08 30.80
C PRO A 67 33.75 -21.17 32.31
N ALA A 68 33.64 -22.38 32.87
CA ALA A 68 34.04 -22.61 34.26
C ALA A 68 35.51 -22.16 34.42
N PRO A 69 35.86 -21.42 35.48
CA PRO A 69 37.25 -21.04 35.70
C PRO A 69 38.05 -22.31 36.04
N GLY A 70 39.11 -22.56 35.27
CA GLY A 70 40.08 -23.59 35.59
C GLY A 70 40.73 -23.31 36.95
N PRO A 71 41.07 -24.33 37.74
CA PRO A 71 41.62 -24.13 39.08
C PRO A 71 43.09 -23.70 38.99
N GLY A 72 43.35 -22.40 39.11
CA GLY A 72 44.69 -21.88 39.38
C GLY A 72 45.05 -20.58 38.67
N ALA A 73 44.69 -19.42 39.27
CA ALA A 73 45.45 -18.18 39.11
C ALA A 73 45.07 -17.18 40.22
N PRO A 74 46.04 -16.60 40.98
CA PRO A 74 45.76 -15.60 42.01
C PRO A 74 45.94 -14.15 41.52
N GLY A 75 45.03 -13.27 41.96
CA GLY A 75 45.27 -11.85 42.23
C GLY A 75 45.35 -10.85 41.06
N GLY A 76 44.46 -9.85 41.06
CA GLY A 76 44.62 -8.64 40.26
C GLY A 76 43.35 -7.80 40.14
N LEU A 77 43.23 -6.75 40.96
CA LEU A 77 42.22 -5.70 40.88
C LEU A 77 42.34 -4.93 39.55
N GLY A 78 41.29 -4.97 38.73
CA GLY A 78 41.10 -4.08 37.59
C GLY A 78 39.61 -3.73 37.49
N GLU A 79 39.29 -2.45 37.64
CA GLU A 79 37.95 -1.87 37.56
C GLU A 79 37.21 -2.37 36.30
N ALA A 80 36.21 -3.24 36.52
CA ALA A 80 35.21 -3.53 35.51
C ALA A 80 34.32 -2.30 35.38
N LEU A 81 34.31 -1.68 34.20
CA LEU A 81 33.26 -0.78 33.76
C LEU A 81 31.89 -1.36 34.17
N PRO A 82 30.97 -0.55 34.72
CA PRO A 82 29.70 -1.06 35.19
C PRO A 82 28.97 -1.80 34.05
N PRO A 83 28.42 -2.99 34.31
CA PRO A 83 27.69 -3.73 33.31
C PRO A 83 26.51 -2.87 32.83
N ILE A 84 26.41 -2.72 31.51
CA ILE A 84 25.24 -2.13 30.85
C ILE A 84 24.01 -2.86 31.43
N PRO A 85 23.02 -2.14 31.99
CA PRO A 85 21.92 -2.78 32.69
C PRO A 85 21.19 -3.78 31.78
N PRO A 86 20.82 -4.97 32.29
CA PRO A 86 20.19 -6.05 31.53
C PRO A 86 18.72 -5.77 31.18
N THR A 87 18.38 -4.55 30.79
CA THR A 87 17.02 -4.14 30.43
C THR A 87 16.68 -4.42 28.95
N ILE A 88 17.64 -4.86 28.14
CA ILE A 88 17.44 -5.00 26.67
C ILE A 88 17.03 -6.42 26.24
N LEU A 89 17.12 -7.44 27.10
CA LEU A 89 16.82 -8.82 26.71
C LEU A 89 15.87 -9.51 27.71
N GLN A 90 14.60 -9.12 27.68
CA GLN A 90 13.52 -9.98 28.18
C GLN A 90 12.78 -10.62 27.00
N PRO A 91 12.71 -11.96 26.89
CA PRO A 91 12.07 -12.65 25.76
C PRO A 91 10.53 -12.53 25.73
N ASN A 92 9.91 -11.90 26.74
CA ASN A 92 8.47 -11.98 27.00
C ASN A 92 7.79 -10.61 27.12
N HIS A 93 8.37 -9.53 26.63
CA HIS A 93 7.59 -8.29 26.54
C HIS A 93 6.50 -8.54 25.48
N ALA A 94 5.23 -8.48 25.91
CA ALA A 94 4.10 -8.59 25.02
C ALA A 94 4.29 -7.56 23.89
N LEU A 95 4.69 -8.03 22.70
CA LEU A 95 4.82 -7.17 21.53
C LEU A 95 3.53 -6.37 21.42
N ASN A 96 3.64 -5.05 21.31
CA ASN A 96 2.50 -4.17 21.04
C ASN A 96 1.62 -4.83 19.98
N TYR A 97 0.29 -4.76 20.11
CA TYR A 97 -0.65 -5.48 19.23
C TYR A 97 -0.26 -5.37 17.74
N TRP A 98 0.17 -4.19 17.32
CA TRP A 98 0.59 -3.88 15.95
C TRP A 98 1.97 -4.41 15.55
N ALA A 99 2.88 -4.60 16.52
CA ALA A 99 4.17 -5.26 16.31
C ALA A 99 4.02 -6.78 16.17
N ASN A 100 2.90 -7.37 16.60
CA ASN A 100 2.62 -8.79 16.38
C ASN A 100 2.12 -9.05 14.95
N ARG A 101 2.93 -9.72 14.13
CA ARG A 101 2.57 -10.14 12.75
C ARG A 101 1.34 -11.05 12.64
N LYS A 102 0.86 -11.62 13.74
CA LYS A 102 -0.33 -12.48 13.79
C LYS A 102 -1.59 -11.73 14.22
N ASN A 103 -1.55 -10.41 14.39
CA ASN A 103 -2.73 -9.64 14.75
C ASN A 103 -3.84 -9.78 13.68
N ILE A 104 -5.10 -9.60 14.11
CA ILE A 104 -6.28 -9.87 13.29
C ILE A 104 -6.29 -8.98 12.04
N VAL A 105 -5.92 -7.70 12.19
CA VAL A 105 -5.87 -6.75 11.08
C VAL A 105 -4.86 -7.20 10.03
N ASN A 106 -3.68 -7.66 10.44
CA ASN A 106 -2.67 -8.17 9.52
C ASN A 106 -3.14 -9.44 8.80
N GLN A 107 -3.80 -10.35 9.51
CA GLN A 107 -4.27 -11.60 8.92
C GLN A 107 -5.42 -11.41 7.93
N ILE A 108 -6.36 -10.52 8.22
CA ILE A 108 -7.56 -10.30 7.39
C ILE A 108 -7.27 -9.33 6.25
N PHE A 109 -6.61 -8.20 6.55
CA PHE A 109 -6.46 -7.11 5.59
C PHE A 109 -5.12 -7.17 4.88
N VAL A 110 -4.02 -7.07 5.63
CA VAL A 110 -2.69 -6.85 5.04
C VAL A 110 -2.23 -8.03 4.20
N LYS A 111 -2.38 -9.27 4.69
CA LYS A 111 -2.06 -10.48 3.93
C LYS A 111 -2.91 -10.65 2.67
N LYS A 112 -4.09 -10.01 2.61
CA LYS A 112 -5.02 -10.02 1.49
C LYS A 112 -5.19 -8.62 0.89
N ALA A 113 -4.16 -7.76 0.98
CA ALA A 113 -4.32 -6.34 0.68
C ALA A 113 -4.76 -6.07 -0.77
N TRP A 114 -4.24 -6.84 -1.73
CA TRP A 114 -4.63 -6.70 -3.13
C TRP A 114 -6.10 -7.08 -3.38
N LEU A 115 -6.63 -8.07 -2.64
CA LEU A 115 -8.03 -8.47 -2.72
C LEU A 115 -8.95 -7.33 -2.27
N TRP A 116 -8.65 -6.71 -1.12
CA TRP A 116 -9.42 -5.58 -0.61
C TRP A 116 -9.32 -4.35 -1.52
N THR A 117 -8.13 -4.09 -2.06
CA THR A 117 -7.89 -3.03 -3.04
C THR A 117 -8.72 -3.25 -4.30
N THR A 118 -8.76 -4.49 -4.80
CA THR A 118 -9.61 -4.87 -5.94
C THR A 118 -11.10 -4.68 -5.63
N GLY A 119 -11.57 -5.13 -4.47
CA GLY A 119 -12.98 -5.00 -4.09
C GLY A 119 -13.46 -3.55 -4.00
N VAL A 120 -12.65 -2.67 -3.40
CA VAL A 120 -12.94 -1.24 -3.32
C VAL A 120 -12.81 -0.55 -4.69
N TRP A 121 -11.84 -0.95 -5.51
CA TRP A 121 -11.73 -0.45 -6.88
C TRP A 121 -12.97 -0.81 -7.71
N LEU A 122 -13.46 -2.04 -7.64
CA LEU A 122 -14.72 -2.44 -8.28
C LEU A 122 -15.88 -1.55 -7.80
N LEU A 123 -15.97 -1.30 -6.50
CA LEU A 123 -16.98 -0.41 -5.93
C LEU A 123 -16.93 1.00 -6.54
N GLN A 124 -15.74 1.57 -6.73
CA GLN A 124 -15.57 2.83 -7.44
C GLN A 124 -15.96 2.73 -8.92
N LEU A 125 -15.54 1.66 -9.60
CA LEU A 125 -15.82 1.45 -11.01
C LEU A 125 -17.33 1.42 -11.26
N PHE A 126 -18.07 0.62 -10.49
CA PHE A 126 -19.52 0.48 -10.63
C PHE A 126 -20.29 1.75 -10.22
N TYR A 127 -19.97 2.34 -9.06
CA TYR A 127 -20.81 3.40 -8.49
C TYR A 127 -20.37 4.83 -8.81
N LEU A 128 -19.13 5.05 -9.27
CA LEU A 128 -18.64 6.38 -9.64
C LEU A 128 -18.49 6.56 -11.15
N ARG A 129 -18.13 5.51 -11.90
CA ARG A 129 -17.82 5.59 -13.34
C ARG A 129 -18.90 4.99 -14.24
N MET A 130 -19.48 3.87 -13.83
CA MET A 130 -20.52 3.17 -14.60
C MET A 130 -21.95 3.52 -14.14
N SER A 131 -22.13 4.42 -13.17
CA SER A 131 -23.46 4.85 -12.75
C SER A 131 -24.19 5.48 -13.95
N PRO A 132 -25.36 4.96 -14.36
CA PRO A 132 -26.10 5.54 -15.47
C PRO A 132 -26.50 6.98 -15.11
N VAL A 133 -26.34 7.89 -16.07
CA VAL A 133 -26.94 9.22 -16.01
C VAL A 133 -28.44 9.01 -16.10
N GLN A 134 -29.11 8.88 -14.95
CA GLN A 134 -30.57 8.85 -14.94
C GLN A 134 -31.05 10.26 -15.27
N SER A 135 -31.63 10.41 -16.46
CA SER A 135 -32.51 11.52 -16.78
C SER A 135 -33.58 11.59 -15.68
N LEU A 136 -33.67 12.74 -15.00
CA LEU A 136 -34.62 13.01 -13.92
C LEU A 136 -36.06 13.17 -14.46
N GLU A 137 -36.48 12.30 -15.37
CA GLU A 137 -37.61 12.56 -16.27
C GLU A 137 -38.64 11.43 -16.28
N GLN A 138 -38.85 10.73 -15.15
CA GLN A 138 -39.99 9.80 -15.06
C GLN A 138 -40.63 9.72 -13.67
N LYS A 139 -40.95 10.89 -13.10
CA LYS A 139 -42.01 10.99 -12.10
C LYS A 139 -42.75 12.33 -12.19
N LYS A 140 -43.24 12.68 -13.39
CA LYS A 140 -44.26 13.73 -13.55
C LYS A 140 -45.13 13.49 -14.79
N SER A 141 -45.94 12.45 -14.71
CA SER A 141 -47.16 12.24 -15.52
C SER A 141 -47.94 11.22 -14.70
N ASP A 142 -48.91 11.65 -13.89
CA ASP A 142 -50.27 11.91 -14.34
C ASP A 142 -50.81 13.28 -13.88
N ASP A 143 -50.71 14.30 -14.74
CA ASP A 143 -51.59 15.47 -14.67
C ASP A 143 -51.79 16.00 -16.11
N PRO A 144 -53.00 15.92 -16.71
CA PRO A 144 -53.21 16.17 -18.15
C PRO A 144 -53.18 17.65 -18.57
N THR A 145 -52.75 18.58 -17.71
CA THR A 145 -52.93 20.02 -17.98
C THR A 145 -51.64 20.83 -17.85
N LYS A 146 -50.79 20.79 -18.89
CA LYS A 146 -49.87 21.90 -19.32
C LYS A 146 -48.93 21.44 -20.45
N SER A 147 -49.39 21.56 -21.70
CA SER A 147 -48.53 21.42 -22.89
C SER A 147 -48.16 22.80 -23.44
N SER A 148 -46.92 23.27 -23.19
CA SER A 148 -46.15 24.15 -24.09
C SER A 148 -44.93 24.76 -23.37
N ALA A 149 -43.93 23.95 -23.01
CA ALA A 149 -42.57 24.42 -22.65
C ALA A 149 -41.49 23.33 -22.55
N SER A 150 -41.82 22.03 -22.69
CA SER A 150 -40.92 20.94 -22.29
C SER A 150 -40.00 20.38 -23.38
N THR A 151 -40.13 20.80 -24.64
CA THR A 151 -39.43 20.17 -25.78
C THR A 151 -37.94 20.51 -25.85
N SER A 152 -37.51 21.65 -25.29
CA SER A 152 -36.09 22.08 -25.31
C SER A 152 -35.22 21.35 -24.27
N ASN A 153 -35.81 20.93 -23.15
CA ASN A 153 -35.05 20.27 -22.07
C ASN A 153 -34.79 18.79 -22.37
N GLY A 154 -35.77 18.07 -22.93
CA GLY A 154 -35.62 16.66 -23.31
C GLY A 154 -34.56 16.45 -24.40
N THR A 155 -34.55 17.31 -25.42
CA THR A 155 -33.54 17.26 -26.51
C THR A 155 -32.12 17.52 -26.01
N LYS A 156 -31.95 18.40 -25.01
CA LYS A 156 -30.64 18.68 -24.40
C LYS A 156 -30.17 17.54 -23.48
N LEU A 157 -31.08 16.91 -22.74
CA LEU A 157 -30.78 15.73 -21.92
C LEU A 157 -30.42 14.52 -22.78
N GLU A 158 -31.15 14.26 -23.86
CA GLU A 158 -30.85 13.18 -24.80
C GLU A 158 -29.50 13.40 -25.50
N ALA A 159 -29.20 14.64 -25.91
CA ALA A 159 -27.90 14.98 -26.48
C ALA A 159 -26.77 14.78 -25.45
N GLN A 160 -26.99 15.15 -24.19
CA GLN A 160 -26.02 14.95 -23.11
C GLN A 160 -25.82 13.47 -22.79
N ALA A 161 -26.89 12.66 -22.77
CA ALA A 161 -26.83 11.22 -22.57
C ALA A 161 -26.09 10.51 -23.73
N ARG A 162 -26.34 10.91 -24.98
CA ARG A 162 -25.63 10.40 -26.15
C ARG A 162 -24.16 10.80 -26.16
N ALA A 163 -23.83 12.03 -25.75
CA ALA A 163 -22.45 12.49 -25.63
C ALA A 163 -21.68 11.70 -24.56
N VAL A 164 -22.29 11.46 -23.39
CA VAL A 164 -21.70 10.63 -22.33
C VAL A 164 -21.52 9.17 -22.79
N ALA A 165 -22.50 8.60 -23.48
CA ALA A 165 -22.41 7.25 -24.03
C ALA A 165 -21.30 7.12 -25.10
N ALA A 166 -21.16 8.13 -25.96
CA ALA A 166 -20.09 8.19 -26.96
C ALA A 166 -18.69 8.36 -26.34
N GLU A 167 -18.56 9.18 -25.28
CA GLU A 167 -17.33 9.34 -24.50
C GLU A 167 -16.94 8.03 -23.78
N GLN A 168 -17.93 7.29 -23.27
CA GLN A 168 -17.73 5.97 -22.65
C GLN A 168 -17.32 4.88 -23.65
N ALA A 169 -17.72 4.98 -24.92
CA ALA A 169 -17.39 4.02 -25.97
C ALA A 169 -15.97 4.18 -26.56
N THR A 170 -15.25 5.23 -26.16
CA THR A 170 -13.89 5.51 -26.70
C THR A 170 -12.81 4.84 -25.84
N ILE A 171 -11.70 4.44 -26.45
CA ILE A 171 -10.53 3.82 -25.76
C ILE A 171 -9.98 4.73 -24.64
N THR A 172 -10.20 6.04 -24.72
CA THR A 172 -9.80 7.04 -23.72
C THR A 172 -10.86 7.32 -22.65
N SER A 173 -11.89 6.48 -22.52
CA SER A 173 -12.94 6.69 -21.52
C SER A 173 -12.39 6.62 -20.08
N PRO A 174 -13.02 7.32 -19.10
CA PRO A 174 -12.62 7.23 -17.69
C PRO A 174 -12.69 5.82 -17.10
N VAL A 175 -13.54 4.96 -17.68
CA VAL A 175 -13.65 3.53 -17.33
C VAL A 175 -12.42 2.78 -17.86
N SER A 176 -12.12 2.92 -19.16
CA SER A 176 -10.98 2.26 -19.80
C SER A 176 -9.65 2.62 -19.14
N VAL A 177 -9.44 3.89 -18.79
CA VAL A 177 -8.21 4.31 -18.10
C VAL A 177 -8.11 3.70 -16.69
N SER A 178 -9.20 3.67 -15.93
CA SER A 178 -9.21 3.03 -14.59
C SER A 178 -8.93 1.52 -14.69
N VAL A 179 -9.52 0.83 -15.69
CA VAL A 179 -9.24 -0.59 -15.95
C VAL A 179 -7.79 -0.81 -16.36
N LEU A 180 -7.23 0.03 -17.24
CA LEU A 180 -5.81 -0.07 -17.60
C LEU A 180 -4.91 0.14 -16.39
N ARG A 181 -5.16 1.15 -15.53
CA ARG A 181 -4.41 1.34 -14.28
C ARG A 181 -4.46 0.11 -13.39
N TYR A 182 -5.64 -0.50 -13.25
CA TYR A 182 -5.80 -1.73 -12.47
C TYR A 182 -4.97 -2.88 -13.05
N ILE A 183 -5.01 -3.09 -14.36
CA ILE A 183 -4.22 -4.12 -15.06
C ILE A 183 -2.73 -3.87 -14.83
N PHE A 184 -2.22 -2.67 -15.11
CA PHE A 184 -0.81 -2.33 -14.91
C PHE A 184 -0.37 -2.49 -13.45
N SER A 185 -1.18 -2.02 -12.50
CA SER A 185 -0.86 -2.16 -11.07
C SER A 185 -0.83 -3.63 -10.65
N THR A 186 -1.78 -4.44 -11.14
CA THR A 186 -1.81 -5.89 -10.88
C THR A 186 -0.60 -6.59 -11.47
N LEU A 187 -0.22 -6.27 -12.71
CA LEU A 187 0.96 -6.83 -13.36
C LEU A 187 2.23 -6.47 -12.59
N ILE A 188 2.43 -5.21 -12.22
CA ILE A 188 3.61 -4.79 -11.45
C ILE A 188 3.67 -5.50 -10.08
N TRP A 189 2.53 -5.60 -9.39
CA TRP A 189 2.45 -6.36 -8.13
C TRP A 189 2.79 -7.84 -8.33
N LEU A 190 2.25 -8.50 -9.36
CA LEU A 190 2.54 -9.91 -9.65
C LEU A 190 4.01 -10.12 -10.04
N LEU A 191 4.61 -9.22 -10.82
CA LEU A 191 6.03 -9.29 -11.16
C LEU A 191 6.91 -9.16 -9.90
N PHE A 192 6.53 -8.26 -8.99
CA PHE A 192 7.24 -8.09 -7.72
C PHE A 192 7.07 -9.30 -6.79
N ALA A 193 5.85 -9.83 -6.65
CA ALA A 193 5.51 -10.83 -5.63
C ALA A 193 5.63 -12.29 -6.07
N ASN A 194 5.36 -12.60 -7.35
CA ASN A 194 5.14 -13.98 -7.85
C ASN A 194 5.65 -14.19 -9.30
N TRP A 195 6.70 -13.48 -9.74
CA TRP A 195 7.25 -13.49 -11.11
C TRP A 195 7.01 -14.79 -11.92
N PHE A 196 6.46 -14.67 -13.14
CA PHE A 196 5.99 -15.81 -13.94
C PHE A 196 7.08 -16.73 -14.53
N PHE A 197 8.36 -16.37 -14.45
CA PHE A 197 9.49 -17.15 -15.01
C PHE A 197 10.60 -17.43 -13.99
N GLY A 198 10.25 -17.90 -12.78
CA GLY A 198 11.20 -18.28 -11.72
C GLY A 198 10.98 -17.51 -10.41
N PRO A 199 12.00 -17.38 -9.54
CA PRO A 199 11.85 -16.69 -8.26
C PRO A 199 11.37 -15.25 -8.44
N PRO A 200 10.55 -14.71 -7.51
CA PRO A 200 10.04 -13.35 -7.57
C PRO A 200 11.17 -12.32 -7.62
N LEU A 201 10.89 -11.14 -8.18
CA LEU A 201 11.90 -10.08 -8.34
C LEU A 201 12.55 -9.69 -7.00
N SER A 202 11.75 -9.64 -5.93
CA SER A 202 12.26 -9.37 -4.58
C SER A 202 13.30 -10.39 -4.12
N GLU A 203 13.07 -11.67 -4.39
CA GLU A 203 13.97 -12.76 -4.01
C GLU A 203 15.24 -12.78 -4.88
N ARG A 204 15.12 -12.44 -6.16
CA ARG A 204 16.30 -12.25 -7.03
C ARG A 204 17.19 -11.12 -6.53
N LEU A 205 16.58 -10.01 -6.10
CA LEU A 205 17.36 -8.90 -5.55
C LEU A 205 17.98 -9.27 -4.19
N LEU A 206 17.23 -9.96 -3.33
CA LEU A 206 17.71 -10.43 -2.03
C LEU A 206 18.95 -11.32 -2.19
N THR A 207 18.89 -12.31 -3.09
CA THR A 207 20.02 -13.20 -3.38
C THR A 207 21.16 -12.49 -4.09
N ALA A 208 20.87 -11.60 -5.05
CA ALA A 208 21.90 -10.81 -5.76
C ALA A 208 22.65 -9.84 -4.84
N THR A 209 22.04 -9.42 -3.73
CA THR A 209 22.66 -8.53 -2.73
C THR A 209 23.37 -9.29 -1.61
N GLY A 210 23.52 -10.62 -1.75
CA GLY A 210 24.35 -11.44 -0.87
C GLY A 210 23.59 -12.21 0.21
N ALA A 211 22.27 -12.44 0.06
CA ALA A 211 21.55 -13.32 0.97
C ALA A 211 21.96 -14.79 0.79
N ILE A 212 22.16 -15.46 1.92
CA ILE A 212 22.45 -16.90 2.00
C ILE A 212 21.28 -17.65 2.65
N CYS A 213 21.04 -18.88 2.21
CA CYS A 213 20.02 -19.75 2.81
C CYS A 213 20.65 -20.54 3.96
N VAL A 214 20.08 -20.45 5.16
CA VAL A 214 20.59 -21.12 6.36
C VAL A 214 19.44 -21.79 7.13
N PRO A 215 19.70 -22.85 7.92
CA PRO A 215 18.69 -23.42 8.78
C PRO A 215 18.36 -22.48 9.94
N SER A 216 17.11 -22.52 10.40
CA SER A 216 16.65 -21.70 11.53
C SER A 216 17.35 -22.02 12.86
N THR A 217 17.93 -23.23 12.96
CA THR A 217 18.58 -23.75 14.17
C THR A 217 20.06 -23.42 14.23
N ASP A 218 20.71 -23.23 13.09
CA ASP A 218 22.15 -22.95 12.99
C ASP A 218 22.39 -21.92 11.88
N PRO A 219 22.43 -20.62 12.20
CA PRO A 219 22.57 -19.55 11.21
C PRO A 219 23.93 -19.52 10.50
N LEU A 220 24.91 -20.34 10.91
CA LEU A 220 26.27 -20.32 10.38
C LEU A 220 26.50 -21.37 9.29
N SER A 221 25.61 -22.36 9.14
CA SER A 221 25.73 -23.41 8.14
C SER A 221 24.88 -23.10 6.88
N PRO A 222 25.50 -22.65 5.77
CA PRO A 222 24.76 -22.43 4.54
C PRO A 222 24.26 -23.75 3.95
N ILE A 223 23.05 -23.73 3.39
CA ILE A 223 22.37 -24.84 2.71
C ILE A 223 21.97 -24.43 1.29
N GLU A 224 21.52 -25.37 0.46
CA GLU A 224 21.13 -25.01 -0.91
C GLU A 224 19.97 -24.01 -0.94
N ALA A 225 20.13 -22.96 -1.75
CA ALA A 225 19.14 -21.90 -1.95
C ALA A 225 17.72 -22.42 -2.31
N LEU A 226 17.63 -23.59 -2.95
CA LEU A 226 16.37 -24.20 -3.36
C LEU A 226 15.45 -24.47 -2.15
N TYR A 227 16.01 -24.76 -0.98
CA TYR A 227 15.22 -24.99 0.24
C TYR A 227 14.50 -23.72 0.72
N CYS A 228 15.16 -22.57 0.62
CA CYS A 228 14.54 -21.29 0.93
C CYS A 228 13.52 -20.87 -0.14
N GLN A 229 13.84 -21.06 -1.44
CA GLN A 229 12.95 -20.71 -2.56
C GLN A 229 11.64 -21.50 -2.51
N ASN A 230 11.72 -22.83 -2.36
CA ASN A 230 10.55 -23.70 -2.32
C ASN A 230 9.85 -23.71 -0.96
N ARG A 231 10.42 -23.04 0.05
CA ARG A 231 9.99 -23.09 1.46
C ARG A 231 9.89 -24.54 1.97
N SER A 232 10.74 -25.43 1.46
CA SER A 232 10.74 -26.84 1.82
C SER A 232 11.34 -27.02 3.23
N PRO A 233 10.70 -27.83 4.09
CA PRO A 233 11.22 -28.09 5.42
C PRO A 233 12.52 -28.90 5.33
N LEU A 234 13.44 -28.64 6.25
CA LEU A 234 14.62 -29.45 6.48
C LEU A 234 14.24 -30.59 7.42
N SER A 235 14.74 -31.79 7.14
CA SER A 235 14.44 -33.01 7.90
C SER A 235 15.73 -33.75 8.22
N SER A 236 15.67 -34.66 9.19
CA SER A 236 16.80 -35.56 9.50
C SER A 236 17.23 -36.42 8.30
N SER A 237 16.33 -36.71 7.36
CA SER A 237 16.65 -37.45 6.13
C SER A 237 17.45 -36.65 5.10
N THR A 238 17.25 -35.33 5.05
CA THR A 238 17.94 -34.46 4.09
C THR A 238 19.22 -33.86 4.67
N HIS A 239 19.17 -33.45 5.93
CA HIS A 239 20.27 -32.78 6.63
C HIS A 239 20.51 -33.41 8.00
N PRO A 240 21.00 -34.66 8.07
CA PRO A 240 21.16 -35.39 9.33
C PRO A 240 22.05 -34.66 10.35
N ALA A 241 23.04 -33.87 9.88
CA ALA A 241 23.93 -33.09 10.73
C ALA A 241 23.22 -31.99 11.55
N LEU A 242 22.03 -31.55 11.14
CA LEU A 242 21.27 -30.50 11.83
C LEU A 242 20.36 -31.04 12.94
N PHE A 243 20.22 -32.36 13.06
CA PHE A 243 19.28 -32.98 14.00
C PHE A 243 20.02 -33.93 14.96
N PRO A 244 19.75 -33.85 16.28
CA PRO A 244 20.37 -34.75 17.23
C PRO A 244 19.92 -36.20 16.99
N ALA A 245 20.88 -37.13 16.97
CA ALA A 245 20.65 -38.56 16.75
C ALA A 245 19.72 -39.19 17.82
N SER A 246 19.60 -38.55 18.99
CA SER A 246 18.85 -39.03 20.16
C SER A 246 17.32 -39.01 20.01
N GLY A 247 16.77 -38.48 18.91
CA GLY A 247 15.31 -38.47 18.64
C GLY A 247 14.46 -37.58 19.55
N LEU A 248 15.02 -36.98 20.60
CA LEU A 248 14.33 -36.13 21.58
C LEU A 248 14.10 -34.66 21.12
N GLY A 249 14.33 -34.35 19.84
CA GLY A 249 14.22 -32.99 19.28
C GLY A 249 13.14 -32.85 18.20
N LYS A 250 12.82 -31.61 17.80
CA LYS A 250 11.96 -31.36 16.64
C LYS A 250 12.59 -32.01 15.40
N SER A 251 11.83 -32.86 14.71
CA SER A 251 12.27 -33.61 13.51
C SER A 251 12.33 -32.77 12.23
N THR A 252 11.90 -31.50 12.31
CA THR A 252 11.89 -30.58 11.16
C THR A 252 12.42 -29.21 11.55
N ALA A 253 13.25 -28.63 10.69
CA ALA A 253 13.74 -27.25 10.79
C ALA A 253 13.31 -26.44 9.55
N ARG A 254 13.31 -25.12 9.64
CA ARG A 254 12.93 -24.24 8.53
C ARG A 254 14.17 -23.63 7.90
N ALA A 255 14.29 -23.69 6.59
CA ALA A 255 15.25 -22.90 5.83
C ALA A 255 14.81 -21.43 5.78
N ILE A 256 15.72 -20.51 6.07
CA ILE A 256 15.45 -19.07 6.08
C ILE A 256 16.56 -18.32 5.33
N TRP A 257 16.17 -17.25 4.64
CA TRP A 257 17.11 -16.30 4.06
C TRP A 257 17.77 -15.46 5.16
N LYS A 258 19.08 -15.26 5.06
CA LYS A 258 19.89 -14.42 5.94
C LYS A 258 20.79 -13.49 5.17
N GLY A 259 20.92 -12.26 5.65
CA GLY A 259 21.67 -11.20 4.97
C GLY A 259 20.93 -10.68 3.73
N GLY A 260 21.68 -10.00 2.87
CA GLY A 260 21.16 -9.33 1.68
C GLY A 260 20.21 -8.17 1.99
N HIS A 261 19.65 -7.58 0.93
CA HIS A 261 18.73 -6.45 0.99
C HIS A 261 17.32 -6.90 0.60
N ASP A 262 16.41 -7.01 1.58
CA ASP A 262 15.01 -7.41 1.36
C ASP A 262 14.09 -6.20 1.16
N ILE A 263 13.69 -5.90 -0.08
CA ILE A 263 12.74 -4.79 -0.30
C ILE A 263 11.46 -5.03 0.50
N SER A 264 11.06 -4.03 1.30
CA SER A 264 9.83 -4.14 2.09
C SER A 264 8.59 -4.25 1.20
N GLY A 265 8.13 -5.49 0.98
CA GLY A 265 6.95 -5.79 0.16
C GLY A 265 5.66 -5.22 0.75
N HIS A 266 5.59 -5.08 2.08
CA HIS A 266 4.48 -4.41 2.75
C HIS A 266 4.44 -2.92 2.43
N THR A 267 5.57 -2.22 2.56
CA THR A 267 5.69 -0.80 2.19
C THR A 267 5.34 -0.61 0.72
N PHE A 268 5.91 -1.42 -0.18
CA PHE A 268 5.61 -1.40 -1.61
C PHE A 268 4.10 -1.53 -1.88
N LEU A 269 3.47 -2.59 -1.35
CA LEU A 269 2.07 -2.91 -1.65
C LEU A 269 1.11 -1.87 -1.08
N MET A 270 1.36 -1.37 0.14
CA MET A 270 0.53 -0.33 0.78
C MET A 270 0.60 1.00 0.03
N VAL A 271 1.80 1.40 -0.42
CA VAL A 271 2.00 2.63 -1.19
C VAL A 271 1.34 2.51 -2.56
N LEU A 272 1.59 1.42 -3.30
CA LEU A 272 0.99 1.18 -4.61
C LEU A 272 -0.53 1.15 -4.53
N SER A 273 -1.10 0.40 -3.57
CA SER A 273 -2.55 0.29 -3.39
C SER A 273 -3.19 1.63 -3.04
N SER A 274 -2.57 2.40 -2.13
CA SER A 274 -3.10 3.71 -1.72
C SER A 274 -3.07 4.71 -2.88
N LEU A 275 -1.94 4.81 -3.60
CA LEU A 275 -1.82 5.75 -4.71
C LEU A 275 -2.73 5.38 -5.88
N PHE A 276 -2.86 4.10 -6.20
CA PHE A 276 -3.80 3.62 -7.21
C PHE A 276 -5.25 4.01 -6.87
N LEU A 277 -5.70 3.71 -5.64
CA LEU A 277 -7.06 4.05 -5.20
C LEU A 277 -7.31 5.56 -5.16
N LEU A 278 -6.31 6.35 -4.73
CA LEU A 278 -6.40 7.80 -4.68
C LEU A 278 -6.39 8.44 -6.07
N GLU A 279 -5.60 7.91 -7.01
CA GLU A 279 -5.60 8.35 -8.41
C GLU A 279 -6.99 8.20 -9.02
N ASP A 280 -7.64 7.04 -8.80
CA ASP A 280 -8.98 6.78 -9.32
C ASP A 280 -10.07 7.54 -8.55
N LEU A 281 -9.85 7.90 -7.29
CA LEU A 281 -10.82 8.68 -6.51
C LEU A 281 -10.72 10.20 -6.77
N ALA A 282 -9.54 10.71 -7.12
CA ALA A 282 -9.23 12.14 -7.15
C ALA A 282 -10.25 13.01 -7.90
N PRO A 283 -10.78 12.63 -9.08
CA PRO A 283 -11.76 13.46 -9.81
C PRO A 283 -13.10 13.66 -9.08
N TYR A 284 -13.40 12.83 -8.10
CA TYR A 284 -14.68 12.82 -7.36
C TYR A 284 -14.58 13.52 -6.00
N ILE A 285 -13.38 13.64 -5.43
CA ILE A 285 -13.13 14.25 -4.11
C ILE A 285 -13.74 15.66 -4.00
N PRO A 286 -13.54 16.58 -4.97
CA PRO A 286 -14.03 17.95 -4.81
C PRO A 286 -15.55 18.06 -4.74
N ARG A 287 -16.27 17.22 -5.51
CA ARG A 287 -17.73 17.16 -5.47
C ARG A 287 -18.23 16.49 -4.20
N PHE A 288 -17.57 15.42 -3.77
CA PHE A 288 -17.92 14.74 -2.52
C PHE A 288 -17.81 15.67 -1.31
N LEU A 289 -16.75 16.50 -1.27
CA LEU A 289 -16.50 17.47 -0.21
C LEU A 289 -17.32 18.78 -0.36
N GLY A 290 -18.15 18.93 -1.39
CA GLY A 290 -18.93 20.15 -1.61
C GLY A 290 -18.09 21.39 -1.96
N LEU A 291 -16.86 21.20 -2.45
CA LEU A 291 -15.91 22.29 -2.75
C LEU A 291 -16.29 23.15 -3.97
N ALA A 292 -17.40 22.83 -4.64
CA ALA A 292 -17.95 23.65 -5.71
C ALA A 292 -18.28 25.08 -5.26
N ASN A 293 -18.54 25.29 -3.96
CA ASN A 293 -19.04 26.57 -3.42
C ASN A 293 -18.06 27.32 -2.49
N GLY A 294 -16.79 26.93 -2.42
CA GLY A 294 -15.76 27.70 -1.73
C GLY A 294 -14.77 26.85 -0.93
N ASN A 295 -13.48 27.05 -1.22
CA ASN A 295 -12.30 26.89 -0.35
C ASN A 295 -11.04 27.02 -1.23
N GLY A 296 -10.37 28.18 -1.22
CA GLY A 296 -9.26 28.48 -2.13
C GLY A 296 -8.05 27.54 -2.04
N ILE A 297 -7.77 26.97 -0.87
CA ILE A 297 -6.66 26.02 -0.66
C ILE A 297 -6.95 24.66 -1.30
N LEU A 298 -8.15 24.09 -1.09
CA LEU A 298 -8.45 22.78 -1.68
C LEU A 298 -8.65 22.87 -3.19
N GLN A 299 -9.09 24.02 -3.71
CA GLN A 299 -9.19 24.27 -5.15
C GLN A 299 -7.82 24.42 -5.82
N SER A 300 -6.78 24.84 -5.08
CA SER A 300 -5.41 24.84 -5.59
C SER A 300 -4.80 23.43 -5.65
N ILE A 301 -5.23 22.53 -4.75
CA ILE A 301 -4.83 21.12 -4.75
C ILE A 301 -5.57 20.34 -5.85
N PHE A 302 -6.88 20.57 -5.98
CA PHE A 302 -7.76 19.92 -6.96
C PHE A 302 -8.29 20.94 -7.97
N PRO A 303 -7.52 21.27 -9.03
CA PRO A 303 -7.97 22.23 -10.04
C PRO A 303 -9.22 21.73 -10.75
N GLN A 304 -10.12 22.64 -11.14
CA GLN A 304 -11.40 22.30 -11.79
C GLN A 304 -11.24 21.42 -13.05
N SER A 305 -10.11 21.54 -13.74
CA SER A 305 -9.79 20.72 -14.92
C SER A 305 -9.61 19.23 -14.63
N SER A 306 -9.46 18.83 -13.35
CA SER A 306 -9.34 17.42 -12.95
C SER A 306 -10.62 16.85 -12.37
N TRP A 307 -11.72 17.60 -12.38
CA TRP A 307 -12.97 17.14 -11.78
C TRP A 307 -13.70 16.25 -12.78
N SER A 308 -14.38 15.21 -12.30
CA SER A 308 -15.17 14.31 -13.14
C SER A 308 -16.17 15.09 -14.03
N SER A 309 -16.47 14.63 -15.24
CA SER A 309 -17.49 15.27 -16.09
C SER A 309 -18.93 15.01 -15.60
N GLN A 310 -19.12 14.19 -14.56
CA GLN A 310 -20.42 13.78 -14.04
C GLN A 310 -20.86 14.64 -12.83
N PRO A 311 -21.67 15.70 -13.00
CA PRO A 311 -22.05 16.58 -11.90
C PRO A 311 -23.02 15.92 -10.91
N ASN A 312 -23.80 14.93 -11.36
CA ASN A 312 -24.89 14.34 -10.59
C ASN A 312 -24.52 13.01 -9.90
N THR A 313 -23.24 12.62 -9.86
CA THR A 313 -22.79 11.35 -9.25
C THR A 313 -23.27 11.17 -7.81
N PHE A 314 -23.41 12.28 -7.06
CA PHE A 314 -23.82 12.27 -5.65
C PHE A 314 -25.26 12.76 -5.43
N VAL A 315 -26.08 12.82 -6.48
CA VAL A 315 -27.48 13.25 -6.44
C VAL A 315 -28.37 12.14 -7.01
N GLY A 316 -29.52 11.90 -6.39
CA GLY A 316 -30.49 10.89 -6.84
C GLY A 316 -30.38 9.52 -6.13
N PRO A 317 -31.07 8.49 -6.64
CA PRO A 317 -31.22 7.19 -5.95
C PRO A 317 -29.90 6.44 -5.71
N ASN A 318 -28.89 6.62 -6.58
CA ASN A 318 -27.59 5.98 -6.46
C ASN A 318 -26.58 6.77 -5.60
N ALA A 319 -26.91 8.00 -5.21
CA ALA A 319 -26.08 8.84 -4.35
C ALA A 319 -25.56 8.14 -3.07
N PRO A 320 -26.38 7.39 -2.29
CA PRO A 320 -25.87 6.68 -1.11
C PRO A 320 -24.80 5.64 -1.48
N LYS A 321 -24.94 4.95 -2.60
CA LYS A 321 -23.97 3.95 -3.07
C LYS A 321 -22.67 4.60 -3.54
N ALA A 322 -22.77 5.71 -4.27
CA ALA A 322 -21.61 6.50 -4.68
C ALA A 322 -20.85 7.06 -3.46
N LYS A 323 -21.57 7.61 -2.47
CA LYS A 323 -20.96 8.08 -1.21
C LYS A 323 -20.32 6.93 -0.43
N ALA A 324 -20.96 5.77 -0.36
CA ALA A 324 -20.39 4.58 0.26
C ALA A 324 -19.11 4.13 -0.45
N ALA A 325 -19.05 4.21 -1.79
CA ALA A 325 -17.84 3.90 -2.55
C ALA A 325 -16.66 4.82 -2.22
N VAL A 326 -16.92 6.13 -2.12
CA VAL A 326 -15.91 7.12 -1.70
C VAL A 326 -15.44 6.83 -0.28
N LEU A 327 -16.37 6.65 0.67
CA LEU A 327 -16.05 6.42 2.08
C LEU A 327 -15.30 5.09 2.29
N ALA A 328 -15.70 4.02 1.61
CA ALA A 328 -15.00 2.74 1.65
C ALA A 328 -13.57 2.87 1.12
N THR A 329 -13.38 3.67 0.07
CA THR A 329 -12.03 3.96 -0.48
C THR A 329 -11.18 4.73 0.52
N LEU A 330 -11.69 5.83 1.06
CA LEU A 330 -10.95 6.64 2.03
C LEU A 330 -10.65 5.84 3.30
N GLY A 331 -11.60 5.03 3.76
CA GLY A 331 -11.40 4.12 4.90
C GLY A 331 -10.31 3.08 4.64
N LEU A 332 -10.28 2.48 3.45
CA LEU A 332 -9.24 1.52 3.09
C LEU A 332 -7.86 2.19 2.95
N VAL A 333 -7.79 3.38 2.34
CA VAL A 333 -6.54 4.16 2.24
C VAL A 333 -6.04 4.60 3.62
N ALA A 334 -6.94 4.97 4.53
CA ALA A 334 -6.59 5.27 5.92
C ALA A 334 -6.04 4.03 6.63
N LEU A 335 -6.67 2.86 6.42
CA LEU A 335 -6.16 1.58 6.94
C LEU A 335 -4.76 1.25 6.38
N TRP A 336 -4.54 1.43 5.08
CA TRP A 336 -3.22 1.25 4.46
C TRP A 336 -2.19 2.23 4.98
N SER A 337 -2.56 3.48 5.20
CA SER A 337 -1.70 4.51 5.79
C SER A 337 -1.32 4.15 7.23
N TRP A 338 -2.28 3.65 8.02
CA TRP A 338 -2.02 3.16 9.37
C TRP A 338 -1.11 1.94 9.38
N MET A 339 -1.35 0.96 8.50
CA MET A 339 -0.52 -0.23 8.41
C MET A 339 0.88 0.09 7.87
N LEU A 340 1.01 1.07 6.97
CA LEU A 340 2.28 1.60 6.49
C LEU A 340 3.08 2.24 7.63
N LEU A 341 2.43 3.04 8.49
CA LEU A 341 3.05 3.59 9.69
C LEU A 341 3.57 2.49 10.62
N ASN A 342 2.74 1.50 10.92
CA ASN A 342 3.14 0.37 11.78
C ASN A 342 4.28 -0.45 11.16
N THR A 343 4.28 -0.61 9.84
CA THR A 343 5.40 -1.22 9.08
C THR A 343 6.66 -0.40 9.27
N ALA A 344 6.58 0.93 9.10
CA ALA A 344 7.72 1.83 9.25
C ALA A 344 8.27 1.87 10.69
N ILE A 345 7.41 1.71 11.71
CA ILE A 345 7.83 1.72 13.12
C ILE A 345 8.45 0.37 13.52
N TYR A 346 7.79 -0.76 13.24
CA TYR A 346 8.10 -2.03 13.89
C TYR A 346 8.81 -3.07 13.04
N PHE A 347 8.78 -2.96 11.70
CA PHE A 347 9.24 -4.03 10.81
C PHE A 347 10.28 -3.49 9.83
N HIS A 348 11.12 -4.36 9.29
CA HIS A 348 12.16 -4.02 8.30
C HIS A 348 13.23 -3.02 8.80
N THR A 349 14.38 -3.05 8.15
CA THR A 349 15.43 -2.04 8.36
C THR A 349 15.09 -0.73 7.63
N PRO A 350 15.73 0.41 7.99
CA PRO A 350 15.50 1.69 7.31
C PRO A 350 15.67 1.62 5.77
N GLN A 351 16.73 0.96 5.30
CA GLN A 351 17.02 0.81 3.88
C GLN A 351 15.94 -0.01 3.13
N GLU A 352 15.43 -1.07 3.76
CA GLU A 352 14.37 -1.91 3.21
C GLU A 352 13.04 -1.15 3.07
N LYS A 353 12.73 -0.27 4.03
CA LYS A 353 11.56 0.63 3.97
C LYS A 353 11.69 1.64 2.84
N VAL A 354 12.85 2.30 2.73
CA VAL A 354 13.11 3.32 1.69
C VAL A 354 13.05 2.70 0.30
N SER A 355 13.65 1.53 0.10
CA SER A 355 13.58 0.80 -1.17
C SER A 355 12.15 0.36 -1.52
N GLY A 356 11.37 -0.11 -0.53
CA GLY A 356 9.95 -0.42 -0.72
C GLY A 356 9.11 0.79 -1.14
N LEU A 357 9.35 1.95 -0.51
CA LEU A 357 8.72 3.22 -0.89
C LEU A 357 9.08 3.62 -2.32
N PHE A 358 10.36 3.56 -2.66
CA PHE A 358 10.85 3.91 -3.99
C PHE A 358 10.21 3.04 -5.09
N VAL A 359 10.18 1.72 -4.90
CA VAL A 359 9.55 0.80 -5.86
C VAL A 359 8.05 1.04 -5.96
N GLY A 360 7.37 1.32 -4.84
CA GLY A 360 5.93 1.65 -4.84
C GLY A 360 5.62 2.94 -5.61
N LEU A 361 6.46 3.97 -5.44
CA LEU A 361 6.33 5.22 -6.19
C LEU A 361 6.64 5.02 -7.67
N ALA A 362 7.73 4.33 -8.00
CA ALA A 362 8.10 4.03 -9.39
C ALA A 362 7.00 3.24 -10.12
N ALA A 363 6.42 2.25 -9.45
CA ALA A 363 5.29 1.49 -9.97
C ALA A 363 4.08 2.39 -10.28
N TRP A 364 3.74 3.30 -9.37
CA TRP A 364 2.67 4.27 -9.59
C TRP A 364 2.98 5.27 -10.71
N PHE A 365 4.24 5.69 -10.86
CA PHE A 365 4.65 6.56 -11.96
C PHE A 365 4.46 5.92 -13.35
N CYS A 366 4.55 4.60 -13.44
CA CYS A 366 4.31 3.85 -14.67
C CYS A 366 2.82 3.74 -15.04
N LEU A 367 1.90 4.15 -14.16
CA LEU A 367 0.47 4.00 -14.42
C LEU A 367 -0.04 5.02 -15.45
N PRO A 368 -0.99 4.63 -16.32
CA PRO A 368 -1.62 5.54 -17.27
C PRO A 368 -2.20 6.78 -16.60
N ARG A 369 -1.84 7.96 -17.11
CA ARG A 369 -2.35 9.26 -16.64
C ARG A 369 -3.54 9.72 -17.48
N GLY A 370 -4.43 10.50 -16.87
CA GLY A 370 -5.60 11.08 -17.55
C GLY A 370 -6.91 10.38 -17.22
N GLY A 371 -8.02 11.10 -17.32
CA GLY A 371 -9.34 10.65 -16.89
C GLY A 371 -10.14 11.78 -16.27
#